data_AF-A0A5K1GTU8-F1
#
_entry.id   AF-A0A5K1GTU8-F1
#
_cell.length_a   1.000
_cell.length_b   1.000
_cell.length_c   1.000
_cell.angle_alpha   90.00
_cell.angle_beta   90.00
_cell.angle_gamma   90.00
#
_symmetry.space_group_name_H-M   'P 1'
#
loop_
_entity.id
_entity.type
_entity.pdbx_description
1 polymer ?
#
loop_
_entity_poly.entity_id
_entity_poly.type
_entity_poly.pdbx_seq_one_letter_code
_entity_poly.pdbx_strand_id
1 'polypeptide(L)' 'GGMPGAANFHGCQALETIVKKHAADGRPYAAICASPAVVLDKWGLLNGLK' A
#
# COMPACT_ATOMS: atom_id res chain seq x y z
N GLY A 1 -7.24 12.99 3.80
CA GLY A 1 -5.84 12.66 3.53
C GLY A 1 -4.97 13.15 4.68
N GLY A 2 -3.89 12.43 5.01
CA GLY A 2 -3.06 12.61 6.21
C GLY A 2 -2.85 11.27 6.94
N MET A 3 -2.10 11.23 8.04
CA MET A 3 -1.88 10.00 8.84
C MET A 3 -3.18 9.22 9.17
N PRO A 4 -4.32 9.85 9.54
CA PRO A 4 -5.56 9.12 9.79
C PRO A 4 -6.12 8.46 8.53
N GLY A 5 -6.01 9.14 7.39
CA GLY A 5 -6.42 8.58 6.10
C GLY A 5 -5.56 7.40 5.68
N ALA A 6 -4.26 7.48 5.92
CA ALA A 6 -3.32 6.41 5.58
C ALA A 6 -3.49 5.19 6.51
N ALA A 7 -3.81 5.42 7.79
CA ALA A 7 -4.20 4.35 8.72
C ALA A 7 -5.53 3.68 8.32
N ASN A 8 -6.52 4.45 7.86
CA ASN A 8 -7.76 3.90 7.29
C ASN A 8 -7.49 3.07 6.03
N PHE A 9 -6.57 3.53 5.17
CA PHE A 9 -6.15 2.76 4.00
C PHE A 9 -5.48 1.44 4.37
N HIS A 10 -4.58 1.45 5.35
CA HIS A 10 -3.94 0.25 5.89
C HIS A 10 -4.96 -0.78 6.41
N GLY A 11 -6.00 -0.34 7.12
CA GLY A 11 -7.03 -1.22 7.70
C GLY A 11 -8.05 -1.76 6.69
N CYS A 12 -8.01 -1.33 5.43
CA CYS A 12 -8.99 -1.72 4.43
C CYS A 12 -8.55 -3.02 3.71
N GLN A 13 -8.98 -4.18 4.21
CA GLN A 13 -8.66 -5.49 3.64
C GLN A 13 -9.01 -5.64 2.15
N ALA A 14 -10.11 -5.02 1.71
CA ALA A 14 -10.51 -5.03 0.30
C ALA A 14 -9.46 -4.33 -0.57
N LEU A 15 -8.97 -3.17 -0.13
CA LEU A 15 -7.93 -2.44 -0.85
C LEU A 15 -6.59 -3.19 -0.81
N GLU A 16 -6.21 -3.74 0.35
CA GLU A 16 -5.01 -4.57 0.49
C GLU A 16 -5.01 -5.73 -0.52
N THR A 17 -6.13 -6.44 -0.64
CA THR A 17 -6.26 -7.59 -1.56
C THR A 17 -6.12 -7.15 -3.02
N ILE A 18 -6.76 -6.04 -3.41
CA ILE A 18 -6.67 -5.51 -4.78
C ILE A 18 -5.24 -5.08 -5.10
N VAL A 19 -4.58 -4.37 -4.18
CA VAL A 19 -3.21 -3.87 -4.38
C VAL A 19 -2.20 -5.02 -4.40
N LYS A 20 -2.33 -6.01 -3.50
CA LYS A 20 -1.51 -7.23 -3.53
C LYS A 20 -1.68 -8.00 -4.84
N LYS A 21 -2.90 -8.12 -5.34
CA LYS A 21 -3.16 -8.74 -6.64
C LYS A 21 -2.52 -7.95 -7.78
N HIS A 22 -2.63 -6.62 -7.76
CA HIS A 22 -1.96 -5.75 -8.74
C HIS A 22 -0.44 -5.94 -8.75
N ALA A 23 0.16 -5.99 -7.56
CA ALA A 23 1.60 -6.20 -7.39
C ALA A 23 2.01 -7.60 -7.87
N ALA A 24 1.21 -8.63 -7.58
CA ALA A 24 1.44 -10.00 -8.05
C ALA A 24 1.31 -10.12 -9.59
N ASP A 25 0.38 -9.37 -10.19
CA ASP A 25 0.19 -9.27 -11.64
C ASP A 25 1.30 -8.45 -12.33
N GLY A 26 2.32 -7.96 -11.58
CA GLY A 26 3.42 -7.16 -12.11
C GLY A 26 3.00 -5.77 -12.60
N ARG A 27 1.84 -5.28 -12.15
CA ARG A 27 1.30 -3.97 -12.57
C ARG A 27 1.89 -2.86 -11.71
N PRO A 28 2.09 -1.65 -12.28
CA PRO A 28 2.61 -0.53 -11.52
C PRO A 28 1.63 -0.11 -10.42
N TYR A 29 2.15 0.10 -9.23
CA TYR A 29 1.43 0.68 -8.10
C TYR A 29 2.29 1.81 -7.50
N ALA A 30 1.63 2.85 -6.97
CA ALA A 30 2.29 4.00 -6.40
C ALA A 30 1.57 4.45 -5.12
N ALA A 31 2.34 4.99 -4.18
CA ALA A 31 1.81 5.63 -2.99
C ALA A 31 2.51 6.98 -2.80
N ILE A 32 1.79 7.96 -2.25
CA ILE A 32 2.28 9.34 -2.09
C ILE A 32 2.21 9.79 -0.64
N CYS A 33 3.10 10.71 -0.25
CA CYS A 33 3.19 11.30 1.08
C CYS A 33 3.53 10.24 2.15
N ALA A 34 2.69 10.03 3.17
CA ALA A 34 2.94 9.06 4.23
C ALA A 34 2.55 7.62 3.85
N SER A 35 1.74 7.45 2.79
CA SER A 35 1.17 6.16 2.39
C SER A 35 2.20 5.06 2.07
N PRO A 36 3.40 5.33 1.48
CA PRO A 36 4.40 4.29 1.28
C PRO A 36 4.81 3.60 2.59
N ALA A 37 5.19 4.39 3.61
CA ALA A 37 5.71 3.87 4.87
C ALA A 37 4.63 3.27 5.78
N VAL A 38 3.36 3.68 5.65
CA VAL A 38 2.28 3.22 6.55
C VAL A 38 1.36 2.16 5.93
N VAL A 39 1.34 2.05 4.59
CA VAL A 39 0.49 1.11 3.86
C VAL A 39 1.33 0.09 3.12
N LEU A 40 2.24 0.51 2.23
CA LEU A 40 3.02 -0.42 1.42
C LEU A 40 4.04 -1.21 2.26
N ASP A 41 4.70 -0.57 3.23
CA ASP A 41 5.59 -1.24 4.18
C ASP A 41 4.87 -2.34 4.96
N LYS A 42 3.72 -1.96 5.56
CA LYS A 42 2.89 -2.86 6.36
C LYS A 42 2.31 -4.03 5.55
N TRP A 43 1.97 -3.81 4.28
CA TRP A 43 1.49 -4.86 3.39
C TRP A 43 2.61 -5.71 2.79
N GLY A 44 3.88 -5.41 3.10
CA GLY A 44 5.05 -6.14 2.61
C GLY A 44 5.36 -5.88 1.14
N LEU A 45 4.78 -4.82 0.55
CA LEU A 45 4.92 -4.46 -0.86
C LEU A 45 6.19 -3.64 -1.13
N LEU A 46 6.83 -3.06 -0.10
CA LEU A 46 8.12 -2.38 -0.23
C LEU A 46 9.34 -3.33 -0.24
N ASN A 47 9.14 -4.65 -0.14
CA ASN A 47 10.23 -5.65 -0.19
C ASN A 47 10.87 -5.77 -1.59
N GLY A 48 11.63 -4.76 -2.00
CA GLY A 48 12.41 -4.77 -3.25
C GLY A 48 12.51 -3.41 -3.95
N LEU A 49 11.73 -2.41 -3.52
CA LEU A 49 11.79 -1.03 -4.01
C LEU A 49 12.68 -0.23 -3.06
N LYS A 50 13.94 -0.04 -3.49
CA LYS A 50 14.95 0.81 -2.86
C LYS A 50 14.98 2.17 -3.53
#